data_AF-A0A1Z1WPF5-F1
#
_entry.id   AF-A0A1Z1WPF5-F1
#
_cell.length_a   1.000
_cell.length_b   1.000
_cell.length_c   1.000
_cell.angle_alpha   90.00
_cell.angle_beta   90.00
_cell.angle_gamma   90.00
#
_symmetry.space_group_name_H-M   'P 1'
#
loop_
_entity.id
_entity.type
_entity.pdbx_description
1 polymer ?
#
loop_
_entity_poly.entity_id
_entity_poly.type
_entity_poly.pdbx_seq_one_letter_code
_entity_poly.pdbx_strand_id
1 'polypeptide(L)' 'MNCYECALVRHSRTAVAVCRVCGVAVCADHAQTATADLRRPAGTGKIVRDLAARKIMCPVCRTADESP' A
#
# COMPACT_ATOMS: atom_id res chain seq x y z
N MET A 1 -16.10 -0.93 -6.41
CA MET A 1 -15.19 -2.10 -6.41
C MET A 1 -15.22 -2.72 -5.03
N ASN A 2 -15.18 -4.05 -4.93
CA ASN A 2 -15.23 -4.76 -3.63
C ASN A 2 -13.83 -5.14 -3.16
N CYS A 3 -13.67 -5.30 -1.85
CA CYS A 3 -12.43 -5.77 -1.26
C CYS A 3 -12.12 -7.21 -1.71
N TYR A 4 -10.93 -7.39 -2.27
CA TYR A 4 -10.44 -8.68 -2.74
C TYR A 4 -10.36 -9.71 -1.60
N GLU A 5 -9.77 -9.34 -0.46
CA GLU A 5 -9.63 -10.22 0.70
C GLU A 5 -10.98 -10.68 1.26
N CYS A 6 -11.95 -9.76 1.38
CA CYS A 6 -13.31 -10.15 1.80
C CYS A 6 -13.97 -11.11 0.81
N ALA A 7 -13.75 -10.92 -0.48
CA ALA A 7 -14.35 -11.77 -1.51
C ALA A 7 -13.85 -13.23 -1.44
N LEU A 8 -12.60 -13.46 -1.01
CA LEU A 8 -12.03 -14.81 -0.82
C LEU A 8 -12.82 -15.62 0.21
N VAL A 9 -13.35 -14.96 1.24
CA VAL A 9 -14.18 -15.57 2.30
C VAL A 9 -15.69 -15.39 2.05
N ARG A 10 -16.08 -15.12 0.79
CA ARG A 10 -17.48 -14.90 0.35
C ARG A 10 -18.18 -13.74 1.10
N HIS A 11 -17.43 -12.77 1.58
CA HIS A 11 -17.94 -11.53 2.12
C HIS A 11 -17.82 -10.39 1.10
N SER A 12 -18.72 -9.42 1.18
CA SER A 12 -18.68 -8.22 0.34
C SER A 12 -18.54 -7.00 1.22
N ARG A 13 -17.41 -6.29 1.08
CA ARG A 13 -17.18 -4.96 1.67
C ARG A 13 -16.69 -4.02 0.58
N THR A 14 -17.14 -2.78 0.63
CA THR A 14 -16.69 -1.72 -0.26
C THR A 14 -15.19 -1.48 -0.08
N ALA A 15 -14.45 -1.49 -1.19
CA ALA A 15 -13.05 -1.11 -1.18
C ALA A 15 -12.90 0.41 -1.05
N VAL A 16 -11.93 0.84 -0.24
CA VAL A 16 -11.62 2.27 0.00
C VAL A 16 -10.22 2.64 -0.50
N ALA A 17 -9.40 1.64 -0.85
CA ALA A 17 -8.05 1.84 -1.35
C ALA A 17 -7.64 0.72 -2.31
N VAL A 18 -6.51 0.95 -3.01
CA VAL A 18 -5.87 0.00 -3.91
C VAL A 18 -4.45 -0.25 -3.44
N CYS A 19 -4.05 -1.53 -3.37
CA CYS A 19 -2.68 -1.92 -3.03
C CYS A 19 -1.70 -1.38 -4.07
N ARG A 20 -0.68 -0.63 -3.64
CA ARG A 20 0.34 -0.06 -4.55
C ARG A 20 1.30 -1.09 -5.15
N VAL A 21 1.31 -2.31 -4.63
CA VAL A 21 2.20 -3.39 -5.09
C VAL A 21 1.52 -4.27 -6.14
N CYS A 22 0.39 -4.90 -5.79
CA CYS A 22 -0.29 -5.86 -6.67
C CYS A 22 -1.59 -5.35 -7.31
N GLY A 23 -2.06 -4.14 -6.95
CA GLY A 23 -3.23 -3.51 -7.59
C GLY A 23 -4.59 -4.00 -7.12
N VAL A 24 -4.67 -4.91 -6.13
CA VAL A 24 -5.98 -5.35 -5.59
C VAL A 24 -6.67 -4.25 -4.79
N ALA A 25 -8.00 -4.23 -4.82
CA ALA A 25 -8.81 -3.35 -3.99
C ALA A 25 -8.99 -3.91 -2.58
N VAL A 26 -8.90 -3.04 -1.56
CA VAL A 26 -9.03 -3.43 -0.15
C VAL A 26 -9.99 -2.50 0.60
N CYS A 27 -10.77 -3.06 1.54
CA CYS A 27 -11.58 -2.29 2.48
C CYS A 27 -10.71 -1.72 3.60
N ALA A 28 -11.29 -0.89 4.48
CA ALA A 28 -10.55 -0.25 5.56
C ALA A 28 -9.82 -1.25 6.48
N ASP A 29 -10.42 -2.42 6.76
CA ASP A 29 -9.79 -3.45 7.61
C ASP A 29 -8.60 -4.15 6.94
N HIS A 30 -8.64 -4.28 5.62
CA HIS A 30 -7.58 -4.95 4.85
C HIS A 30 -6.57 -3.97 4.26
N ALA A 31 -6.75 -2.66 4.46
CA ALA A 31 -5.82 -1.63 4.00
C ALA A 31 -4.71 -1.42 5.03
N GLN A 32 -3.49 -1.84 4.70
CA GLN A 32 -2.31 -1.63 5.53
C GLN A 32 -1.53 -0.41 5.05
N THR A 33 -1.24 0.52 5.97
CA THR A 33 -0.37 1.66 5.68
C THR A 33 1.06 1.30 5.98
N ALA A 34 1.95 1.61 5.05
CA ALA A 34 3.38 1.50 5.23
C ALA A 34 4.05 2.83 4.86
N THR A 35 5.20 3.11 5.46
CA THR A 35 6.03 4.26 5.09
C THR A 35 6.81 3.93 3.82
N ALA A 36 6.84 4.86 2.89
CA ALA A 36 7.66 4.82 1.70
C ALA A 36 8.57 6.04 1.69
N ASP A 37 9.88 5.80 1.55
CA ASP A 37 10.85 6.85 1.33
C ASP A 37 10.72 7.33 -0.12
N LEU A 38 10.20 8.54 -0.29
CA LEU A 38 10.08 9.14 -1.62
C LEU A 38 11.44 9.69 -2.06
N ARG A 39 12.18 8.88 -2.81
CA ARG A 39 13.39 9.35 -3.49
C ARG A 39 13.02 10.06 -4.79
N ARG A 40 12.90 11.38 -4.74
CA ARG A 40 12.83 12.20 -5.95
C ARG A 40 14.25 12.43 -6.48
N PRO A 41 14.55 12.17 -7.77
CA PRO A 41 15.81 12.61 -8.34
C PRO A 41 15.82 14.13 -8.33
N ALA A 42 16.59 14.71 -7.42
CA ALA A 42 16.90 16.12 -7.45
C ALA A 42 17.97 16.33 -8.53
N GLY A 43 17.76 17.30 -9.42
CA GLY A 43 18.83 17.82 -10.25
C GLY A 43 20.02 18.24 -9.39
N THR A 44 21.21 18.22 -9.99
CA THR A 44 22.53 18.37 -9.38
C THR A 44 22.56 19.36 -8.21
N GLY A 45 22.76 18.86 -6.98
CA GLY A 45 23.18 19.69 -5.84
C GLY A 45 22.21 19.89 -4.67
N LYS A 46 21.03 19.24 -4.60
CA LYS A 46 20.15 19.34 -3.41
C LYS A 46 19.99 18.01 -2.66
N ILE A 47 20.25 18.06 -1.35
CA ILE A 47 20.00 16.98 -0.40
C ILE A 47 18.50 16.68 -0.39
N VAL A 48 18.15 15.44 -0.70
CA VAL A 48 16.78 14.93 -0.67
C VAL A 48 16.41 14.71 0.79
N ARG A 49 15.37 15.40 1.29
CA ARG A 49 14.73 15.02 2.55
C ARG A 49 13.86 13.79 2.28
N ASP A 50 14.10 12.71 3.01
CA ASP A 50 13.17 11.57 3.08
C ASP A 50 11.84 12.07 3.64
N LEU A 51 10.91 12.43 2.75
CA LEU A 51 9.53 12.64 3.16
C LEU A 51 8.89 11.26 3.28
N ALA A 52 8.61 10.86 4.52
CA ALA A 52 7.80 9.70 4.82
C ALA A 52 6.42 9.86 4.15
N ALA A 53 6.22 9.21 3.02
CA ALA A 53 4.92 9.11 2.38
C ALA A 53 4.21 7.84 2.82
N ARG A 54 2.87 7.86 2.79
CA ARG A 54 2.09 6.65 3.01
C ARG A 54 1.93 5.86 1.71
N LYS A 55 2.25 4.56 1.74
CA LYS A 55 1.82 3.58 0.74
C LYS A 55 0.72 2.71 1.35
N ILE A 56 -0.31 2.40 0.56
CA ILE A 56 -1.34 1.43 0.96
C ILE A 56 -1.00 0.08 0.34
N MET A 57 -1.12 -0.97 1.14
CA MET A 57 -0.83 -2.36 0.76
C MET A 57 -1.97 -3.27 1.22
N CYS A 58 -2.17 -4.38 0.51
CA CYS A 58 -2.98 -5.48 1.03
C CYS A 58 -2.18 -6.26 2.10
N PRO A 59 -2.83 -7.09 2.93
CA PRO A 59 -2.16 -7.82 4.00
C PRO A 59 -1.05 -8.73 3.47
N VAL A 60 -1.27 -9.39 2.32
CA VAL A 60 -0.29 -10.29 1.70
C VAL A 60 0.98 -9.55 1.30
N CYS A 61 0.86 -8.44 0.57
CA CYS A 61 2.04 -7.67 0.17
C CYS A 61 2.72 -7.01 1.38
N ARG A 62 1.97 -6.64 2.42
CA ARG A 62 2.53 -6.09 3.65
C ARG A 62 3.43 -7.11 4.36
N THR A 63 2.99 -8.36 4.51
CA THR A 63 3.80 -9.43 5.08
C THR A 63 5.07 -9.68 4.27
N ALA A 64 4.98 -9.62 2.93
CA ALA A 64 6.14 -9.78 2.05
C ALA A 64 7.14 -8.61 2.17
N ASP A 65 6.67 -7.38 2.39
CA ASP A 65 7.51 -6.18 2.58
C ASP A 65 8.20 -6.16 3.95
N GLU A 66 7.63 -6.83 4.95
CA GLU A 66 8.21 -7.00 6.29
C GLU A 66 9.12 -8.22 6.42
N SER A 67 9.11 -9.12 5.42
CA SER A 67 9.97 -10.30 5.37
C SER A 67 11.29 -9.95 4.67
N PRO A 68 12.46 -10.04 5.34
CA PRO A 68 13.77 -9.68 4.79
C PRO A 68 14.27 -10.62 3.69
#